data_AF-A0A6I3Q865-F1
#
_entry.id   AF-A0A6I3Q865-F1
#
_cell.length_a   1.000
_cell.length_b   1.000
_cell.length_c   1.000
_cell.angle_alpha   90.00
_cell.angle_beta   90.00
_cell.angle_gamma   90.00
#
_symmetry.space_group_name_H-M   'P 1'
#
loop_
_entity.id
_entity.type
_entity.pdbx_description
1 polymer ?
#
loop_
_entity_poly.entity_id
_entity_poly.type
_entity_poly.pdbx_seq_one_letter_code
_entity_poly.pdbx_strand_id
1 'polypeptide(L)' 'MAKQITAIIVGAGHRALLYSTYALENPQALKIVGVADPDPIRRRKTAEMHGFGEDM' A
#
# COMPACT_ATOMS: atom_id res chain seq x y z
N MET A 1 -14.61 -18.29 -4.15
CA MET A 1 -14.02 -16.93 -4.19
C MET A 1 -12.59 -17.03 -4.69
N ALA A 2 -12.11 -16.02 -5.41
CA ALA A 2 -10.70 -15.93 -5.76
C ALA A 2 -9.85 -15.63 -4.50
N LYS A 3 -8.62 -16.13 -4.46
CA LYS A 3 -7.67 -15.84 -3.38
C LYS A 3 -7.29 -14.36 -3.42
N GLN A 4 -7.30 -13.68 -2.27
CA GLN A 4 -6.85 -12.29 -2.12
C GLN A 4 -5.39 -12.16 -2.57
N ILE A 5 -5.11 -11.16 -3.40
CA ILE A 5 -3.76 -10.83 -3.85
C ILE A 5 -3.11 -9.87 -2.85
N THR A 6 -1.82 -10.05 -2.61
CA THR A 6 -1.00 -9.15 -1.80
C THR A 6 0.05 -8.47 -2.66
N ALA A 7 0.29 -7.18 -2.44
CA ALA A 7 1.31 -6.42 -3.15
C ALA A 7 2.07 -5.47 -2.22
N ILE A 8 3.26 -5.06 -2.66
CA ILE A 8 4.03 -3.98 -2.04
C ILE A 8 4.10 -2.80 -3.00
N ILE A 9 4.18 -1.58 -2.46
CA ILE A 9 4.41 -0.37 -3.25
C ILE A 9 5.92 -0.11 -3.31
N VAL A 10 6.48 0.03 -4.52
CA VAL A 10 7.86 0.49 -4.72
C VAL A 10 7.81 1.86 -5.39
N GLY A 11 8.16 2.90 -4.63
CA GLY A 11 7.96 4.30 -4.99
C GLY A 11 6.53 4.77 -4.69
N ALA A 12 6.35 5.46 -3.56
CA ALA A 12 5.10 6.06 -3.09
C ALA A 12 4.82 7.41 -3.77
N GLY A 13 4.88 7.41 -5.10
CA GLY A 13 4.49 8.54 -5.94
C GLY A 13 2.99 8.59 -6.22
N HIS A 14 2.53 9.68 -6.84
CA HIS A 14 1.10 9.93 -7.09
C HIS A 14 0.38 8.76 -7.79
N ARG A 15 0.99 8.16 -8.82
CA ARG A 15 0.41 7.02 -9.54
C ARG A 15 0.26 5.78 -8.67
N ALA A 16 1.30 5.45 -7.89
CA ALA A 16 1.27 4.29 -7.02
C ALA A 16 0.19 4.45 -5.94
N LEU A 17 0.08 5.66 -5.36
CA LEU A 17 -0.97 5.97 -4.39
C LEU A 17 -2.37 5.86 -4.99
N LEU A 18 -2.59 6.44 -6.18
CA LEU A 18 -3.87 6.33 -6.89
C LEU A 18 -4.24 4.87 -7.16
N TYR A 19 -3.31 4.04 -7.64
CA TYR A 19 -3.61 2.63 -7.89
C TYR A 19 -3.83 1.85 -6.59
N SER A 20 -3.14 2.24 -5.51
CA SER A 20 -3.30 1.59 -4.22
C SER A 20 -4.67 1.80 -3.60
N THR A 21 -5.42 2.86 -3.97
CA THR A 21 -6.78 3.08 -3.44
C THR A 21 -7.73 1.94 -3.80
N TYR A 22 -7.47 1.22 -4.90
CA TYR A 22 -8.24 0.02 -5.25
C TYR A 22 -8.22 -1.03 -4.13
N ALA A 23 -7.09 -1.17 -3.42
CA ALA A 23 -6.98 -2.09 -2.28
C ALA A 23 -7.84 -1.65 -1.08
N LEU A 24 -8.05 -0.34 -0.91
CA LEU A 24 -8.91 0.21 0.13
C LEU A 24 -10.39 0.00 -0.19
N GLU A 25 -10.76 0.17 -1.47
CA GLU A 25 -12.13 0.00 -1.96
C GLU A 25 -12.52 -1.48 -2.10
N ASN A 26 -11.55 -2.35 -2.40
CA ASN A 26 -11.76 -3.77 -2.69
C ASN A 26 -10.83 -4.66 -1.82
N PRO A 27 -10.95 -4.60 -0.48
CA PRO A 27 -10.02 -5.29 0.42
C PRO A 27 -10.06 -6.81 0.27
N GLN A 28 -11.16 -7.38 -0.25
CA GLN A 28 -11.24 -8.82 -0.52
C GLN A 28 -10.41 -9.26 -1.74
N ALA A 29 -10.11 -8.33 -2.67
CA ALA A 29 -9.40 -8.60 -3.91
C ALA A 29 -7.90 -8.31 -3.79
N LEU A 30 -7.52 -7.18 -3.18
CA LEU A 30 -6.13 -6.72 -3.08
C LEU A 30 -5.84 -6.18 -1.67
N LYS A 31 -4.67 -6.52 -1.14
CA LYS A 31 -4.11 -5.93 0.08
C LYS A 31 -2.70 -5.42 -0.16
N ILE A 32 -2.44 -4.16 0.20
CA ILE A 32 -1.08 -3.65 0.28
C ILE A 32 -0.49 -4.07 1.63
N VAL A 33 0.69 -4.68 1.60
CA VAL A 33 1.34 -5.25 2.80
C VAL A 33 2.72 -4.66 3.06
N GLY A 34 3.16 -3.69 2.26
CA GLY A 34 4.45 -3.03 2.43
C GLY A 34 4.64 -1.86 1.48
N VAL A 35 5.57 -0.97 1.82
CA VAL A 35 5.96 0.18 0.99
C VAL A 35 7.46 0.46 1.10
N ALA A 36 8.12 0.66 -0.04
CA ALA A 36 9.49 1.11 -0.14
C ALA A 36 9.56 2.46 -0.85
N ASP A 37 10.05 3.48 -0.17
CA ASP A 37 10.31 4.81 -0.74
C ASP A 37 11.51 5.47 0.00
N PRO A 38 12.42 6.16 -0.73
CA PRO A 38 13.55 6.85 -0.09
C PRO A 38 13.10 7.98 0.85
N ASP A 39 11.95 8.60 0.60
CA ASP A 39 11.40 9.65 1.47
C ASP A 39 10.67 9.00 2.65
N PRO A 40 11.15 9.18 3.90
CA PRO A 40 10.54 8.58 5.09
C PRO A 40 9.12 9.12 5.34
N ILE A 41 8.81 10.36 4.95
CA ILE A 41 7.48 10.92 5.12
C ILE A 41 6.49 10.20 4.19
N ARG A 42 6.90 9.92 2.95
CA ARG A 42 6.06 9.18 2.00
C ARG A 42 5.85 7.74 2.43
N ARG A 43 6.91 7.08 2.90
CA ARG A 43 6.86 5.72 3.41
C ARG A 43 5.87 5.61 4.58
N ARG A 44 6.05 6.43 5.63
CA ARG A 44 5.17 6.47 6.80
C ARG A 44 3.70 6.71 6.44
N LYS A 45 3.42 7.77 5.68
CA LYS A 45 2.05 8.11 5.27
C LYS A 45 1.37 7.00 4.46
N THR A 46 2.14 6.29 3.63
CA THR A 46 1.61 5.20 2.81
C THR A 46 1.35 3.95 3.65
N ALA A 47 2.23 3.64 4.61
CA ALA A 47 2.02 2.55 5.56
C ALA A 47 0.76 2.79 6.42
N GLU A 48 0.62 4.01 6.96
CA GLU A 48 -0.57 4.46 7.71
C GLU A 48 -1.85 4.35 6.88
N MET A 49 -1.83 4.79 5.61
CA MET A 49 -2.97 4.68 4.69
C MET A 49 -3.47 3.25 4.53
N HIS A 50 -2.57 2.26 4.55
CA HIS A 50 -2.89 0.85 4.36
C HIS A 50 -2.90 0.04 5.67
N GLY A 51 -2.83 0.72 6.81
CA GLY A 51 -3.06 0.13 8.13
C GLY A 51 -1.92 -0.75 8.67
N PHE A 52 -0.67 -0.48 8.27
CA PHE A 52 0.51 -1.13 8.86
C PHE A 52 1.54 -0.10 9.33
N GLY A 53 2.35 -0.47 10.33
CA GLY A 53 3.39 0.40 10.90
C GLY A 53 4.67 0.42 10.07
N GLU A 54 5.57 1.38 10.32
CA GLU A 54 6.87 1.48 9.63
C GLU A 54 7.81 0.29 9.90
N ASP A 55 7.56 -0.48 10.96
CA ASP A 55 8.39 -1.61 11.39
C ASP A 55 7.99 -2.96 10.77
N MET A 56 7.03 -2.97 9.83
CA MET A 56 6.61 -4.16 9.07
C MET A 56 7.17 -4.17 7.65
#